data_AF-A0A081C7D5-F1
#
_entry.id   AF-A0A081C7D5-F1
#
_cell.length_a   1.000
_cell.length_b   1.000
_cell.length_c   1.000
_cell.angle_alpha   90.00
_cell.angle_beta   90.00
_cell.angle_gamma   90.00
#
_symmetry.space_group_name_H-M   'P 1'
#
loop_
_entity.id
_entity.type
_entity.pdbx_description
1 polymer ?
#
loop_
_entity_poly.entity_id
_entity_poly.type
_entity_poly.pdbx_seq_one_letter_code
_entity_poly.pdbx_strand_id
1 'polypeptide(L)'
;MMKAALSMILAKIAWPCANKLTARSSRLIRKLLCKKQTKDVTHGRGVDVCITACPVPQVQTLALELAAINGKVLFFGGLPADRANVALNTNIIHYKQLLVTGTTRSSLSQFRTTLKLVADGLIEVKDLITSRSTIADIHTTFDNVSKGLGLKSTIYFE
;
A
#
# COMPACT_ATOMS: atom_id res chain seq x y z
N MET A 1 -3.11 -3.13 26.55
CA MET A 1 -3.71 -3.33 25.21
C MET A 1 -2.83 -2.68 24.15
N MET A 2 -1.98 -3.46 23.48
CA MET A 2 -1.10 -3.01 22.39
C MET A 2 -1.93 -2.53 21.20
N LYS A 3 -1.87 -1.23 20.89
CA LYS A 3 -2.44 -0.65 19.67
C LYS A 3 -1.36 -0.70 18.58
N ALA A 4 -1.43 -1.69 17.69
CA ALA A 4 -0.54 -1.79 16.55
C ALA A 4 -0.80 -0.61 15.60
N ALA A 5 0.21 0.22 15.36
CA ALA A 5 0.12 1.29 14.38
C ALA A 5 0.49 0.72 13.01
N LEU A 6 -0.52 0.33 12.22
CA LEU A 6 -0.34 -0.10 10.84
C LEU A 6 -0.13 1.15 9.96
N SER A 7 1.07 1.31 9.39
CA SER A 7 1.32 2.36 8.40
C SER A 7 1.53 1.73 7.02
N MET A 8 0.59 1.97 6.11
CA MET A 8 0.79 1.70 4.68
C MET A 8 1.42 2.94 4.03
N ILE A 9 2.58 2.77 3.40
CA ILE A 9 3.17 3.81 2.55
C ILE A 9 2.64 3.58 1.14
N LEU A 10 1.58 4.30 0.79
CA LEU A 10 0.97 4.28 -0.53
C LEU A 10 1.47 5.48 -1.34
N ALA A 11 1.78 5.27 -2.62
CA ALA A 11 2.02 6.37 -3.55
C ALA A 11 0.74 7.21 -3.72
N LYS A 12 0.92 8.53 -3.96
CA LYS A 12 -0.11 9.57 -4.13
C LYS A 12 -1.33 9.17 -4.98
N ILE A 13 -1.16 8.22 -5.89
CA ILE A 13 -2.19 7.81 -6.85
C ILE A 13 -3.40 7.20 -6.13
N ALA A 14 -3.23 6.41 -5.06
CA ALA A 14 -4.29 5.64 -4.39
C ALA A 14 -5.24 6.42 -3.42
N TRP A 15 -5.06 7.73 -3.29
CA TRP A 15 -5.52 8.48 -2.11
C TRP A 15 -7.04 8.75 -1.98
N PRO A 16 -7.82 9.01 -3.05
CA PRO A 16 -9.25 9.35 -2.91
C PRO A 16 -10.08 8.26 -2.21
N CYS A 17 -9.71 6.98 -2.37
CA CYS A 17 -10.37 5.85 -1.73
C CYS A 17 -9.93 5.57 -0.29
N ALA A 18 -8.70 5.91 0.07
CA ALA A 18 -8.14 5.62 1.39
C ALA A 18 -8.87 6.33 2.54
N ASN A 19 -9.64 7.38 2.26
CA ASN A 19 -10.41 8.13 3.26
C ASN A 19 -11.58 7.35 3.89
N LYS A 20 -12.04 6.26 3.27
CA LYS A 20 -13.20 5.49 3.75
C LYS A 20 -12.85 4.20 4.51
N LEU A 21 -11.57 3.82 4.56
CA LEU A 21 -11.07 2.73 5.40
C LEU A 21 -10.99 3.19 6.87
N THR A 22 -12.09 3.07 7.61
CA THR A 22 -12.26 3.39 9.05
C THR A 22 -11.85 4.81 9.51
N ALA A 23 -12.79 5.56 10.10
CA ALA A 23 -12.65 6.97 10.48
C ALA A 23 -11.48 7.33 11.44
N ARG A 24 -10.87 6.34 12.10
CA ARG A 24 -9.70 6.52 12.98
C ARG A 24 -8.37 6.39 12.24
N SER A 25 -8.32 5.56 11.21
CA SER A 25 -7.11 5.28 10.41
C SER A 25 -6.88 6.37 9.35
N SER A 26 -7.97 6.90 8.76
CA SER A 26 -7.91 7.95 7.73
C SER A 26 -7.26 9.26 8.21
N ARG A 27 -7.35 9.59 9.50
CA ARG A 27 -6.72 10.80 10.08
C ARG A 27 -5.21 10.64 10.33
N LEU A 28 -4.74 9.42 10.64
CA LEU A 28 -3.32 9.10 10.83
C LEU A 28 -2.59 8.92 9.49
N ILE A 29 -3.21 8.24 8.52
CA ILE A 29 -2.58 7.91 7.23
C ILE A 29 -2.30 9.20 6.43
N ARG A 30 -3.11 10.26 6.59
CA ARG A 30 -2.88 11.60 5.98
C ARG A 30 -1.49 12.16 6.27
N LYS A 31 -0.89 11.76 7.39
CA LYS A 31 0.32 12.37 7.93
C LYS A 31 1.58 11.51 7.74
N LEU A 32 1.58 10.29 7.23
CA LEU A 32 2.78 9.43 7.33
C LEU A 32 3.71 9.45 6.10
N LEU A 33 3.77 10.59 5.39
CA LEU A 33 4.56 10.72 4.16
C LEU A 33 6.03 11.04 4.41
N CYS A 34 6.44 11.39 5.63
CA CYS A 34 7.85 11.62 5.97
C CYS A 34 8.25 11.15 7.37
N LYS A 35 9.55 10.88 7.57
CA LYS A 35 10.14 10.43 8.85
C LYS A 35 9.68 11.25 10.05
N LYS A 36 9.60 12.57 9.90
CA LYS A 36 9.22 13.49 10.99
C LYS A 36 7.81 13.17 11.48
N GLN A 37 6.86 13.08 10.55
CA GLN A 37 5.48 12.83 10.90
C GLN A 37 5.27 11.41 11.47
N THR A 38 6.01 10.42 10.97
CA THR A 38 6.00 9.07 11.57
C THR A 38 6.50 9.11 13.00
N LYS A 39 7.58 9.84 13.29
CA LYS A 39 8.05 10.03 14.67
C LYS A 39 7.00 10.72 15.54
N ASP A 40 6.35 11.77 15.04
CA ASP A 40 5.34 12.51 15.81
C ASP A 40 4.16 11.59 16.21
N VAL A 41 3.69 10.77 15.26
CA VAL A 41 2.54 9.87 15.47
C VAL A 41 2.89 8.62 16.27
N THR A 42 4.15 8.17 16.22
CA THR A 42 4.62 6.98 16.93
C THR A 42 5.37 7.30 18.23
N HIS A 43 5.46 8.57 18.60
CA HIS A 43 6.26 9.08 19.71
C HIS A 43 7.73 8.63 19.63
N GLY A 44 8.29 8.68 18.42
CA GLY A 44 9.68 8.31 18.13
C GLY A 44 9.96 6.81 18.06
N ARG A 45 8.98 5.94 18.36
CA ARG A 45 9.19 4.48 18.38
C ARG A 45 9.34 3.85 16.99
N GLY A 46 8.73 4.45 15.97
CA GLY A 46 8.58 3.82 14.65
C GLY A 46 7.34 2.95 14.56
N VAL A 47 7.19 2.26 13.42
CA VAL A 47 5.98 1.48 13.08
C VAL A 47 6.21 -0.02 13.27
N ASP A 48 5.21 -0.71 13.80
CA ASP A 48 5.29 -2.16 14.03
C ASP A 48 5.33 -2.93 12.71
N VAL A 49 4.59 -2.44 11.71
CA VAL A 49 4.48 -3.03 10.38
C VAL A 49 4.50 -1.93 9.32
N CYS A 50 5.42 -2.06 8.35
CA CYS A 50 5.53 -1.19 7.19
C CYS A 50 5.29 -1.98 5.91
N ILE A 51 4.31 -1.54 5.10
CA ILE A 51 3.99 -2.17 3.80
C ILE A 51 4.31 -1.17 2.69
N THR A 52 5.19 -1.56 1.77
CA THR A 52 5.55 -0.75 0.60
C THR A 52 4.70 -1.19 -0.60
N ALA A 53 3.64 -0.43 -0.89
CA ALA A 53 2.69 -0.74 -1.96
C ALA A 53 2.83 0.24 -3.14
N CYS A 54 4.07 0.59 -3.49
CA CYS A 54 4.40 1.44 -4.63
C CYS A 54 5.72 1.00 -5.29
N PRO A 55 5.87 1.22 -6.60
CA PRO A 55 7.07 0.81 -7.36
C PRO A 55 8.22 1.83 -7.22
N VAL A 56 8.58 2.20 -5.99
CA VAL A 56 9.58 3.25 -5.70
C VAL A 56 10.70 2.68 -4.82
N PRO A 57 11.92 2.48 -5.35
CA PRO A 57 13.05 1.91 -4.61
C PRO A 57 13.35 2.60 -3.28
N GLN A 58 13.31 3.93 -3.28
CA GLN A 58 13.61 4.76 -2.11
C GLN A 58 12.63 4.51 -0.95
N VAL A 59 11.41 4.06 -1.25
CA VAL A 59 10.41 3.71 -0.23
C VAL A 59 10.79 2.41 0.49
N GLN A 60 11.44 1.46 -0.19
CA GLN A 60 11.95 0.25 0.46
C GLN A 60 13.07 0.56 1.45
N THR A 61 14.02 1.42 1.08
CA THR A 61 15.09 1.88 1.99
C THR A 61 14.49 2.65 3.18
N LEU A 62 13.56 3.57 2.91
CA LEU A 62 12.89 4.36 3.95
C LEU A 62 12.10 3.49 4.92
N ALA A 63 11.46 2.41 4.45
CA ALA A 63 10.67 1.50 5.29
C ALA A 63 11.49 0.91 6.44
N LEU A 64 12.77 0.58 6.23
CA LEU A 64 13.66 0.07 7.28
C LEU A 64 13.90 1.12 8.38
N GLU A 65 14.02 2.38 7.99
CA GLU A 65 14.27 3.48 8.91
C GLU A 65 13.03 3.81 9.75
N LEU A 66 11.85 3.67 9.16
CA LEU A 66 10.56 3.92 9.80
C LEU A 66 10.12 2.80 10.74
N ALA A 67 10.56 1.56 10.49
CA ALA A 67 10.21 0.41 11.32
C ALA A 67 10.72 0.55 12.76
N ALA A 68 9.92 0.11 13.73
CA ALA A 68 10.30 0.00 15.13
C ALA A 68 11.27 -1.18 15.35
N ILE A 69 11.86 -1.26 16.56
CA ILE A 69 12.59 -2.46 16.99
C ILE A 69 11.62 -3.66 16.97
N ASN A 70 12.07 -4.81 16.46
CA ASN A 70 11.27 -6.01 16.15
C ASN A 70 10.15 -5.78 15.11
N GLY A 71 10.23 -4.70 14.34
CA GLY A 71 9.26 -4.35 13.32
C GLY A 71 9.31 -5.27 12.09
N LYS A 72 8.22 -5.27 11.32
CA LYS A 72 8.07 -6.04 10.08
C LYS A 72 8.00 -5.11 8.88
N VAL A 73 8.75 -5.44 7.84
CA VAL A 73 8.73 -4.72 6.57
C VAL A 73 8.31 -5.69 5.47
N LEU A 74 7.24 -5.33 4.76
CA LEU A 74 6.69 -6.08 3.65
C LEU A 74 6.87 -5.30 2.34
N PHE A 75 7.72 -5.84 1.46
CA PHE A 75 7.85 -5.41 0.08
C PHE A 75 6.72 -6.01 -0.76
N PHE A 76 5.58 -5.30 -0.79
CA PHE A 76 4.38 -5.74 -1.48
C PHE A 76 4.38 -5.40 -2.97
N GLY A 77 4.77 -4.17 -3.32
CA GLY A 77 4.89 -3.72 -4.71
C GLY A 77 6.24 -4.12 -5.31
N GLY A 78 6.19 -4.82 -6.44
CA GLY A 78 7.39 -5.06 -7.26
C GLY A 78 7.98 -3.75 -7.80
N LEU A 79 9.28 -3.77 -8.08
CA LEU A 79 9.98 -2.64 -8.69
C LEU A 79 10.14 -2.86 -10.20
N PRO A 80 10.22 -1.78 -11.00
CA PRO A 80 10.60 -1.85 -12.40
C PRO A 80 11.97 -2.51 -12.58
N ALA A 81 12.17 -3.23 -13.68
CA ALA A 81 13.38 -4.04 -13.91
C ALA A 81 14.68 -3.20 -13.90
N ASP A 82 14.63 -1.97 -14.43
CA ASP A 82 15.73 -1.00 -14.46
C ASP A 82 16.14 -0.49 -13.07
N ARG A 83 15.28 -0.71 -12.06
CA ARG A 83 15.42 -0.15 -10.70
C ARG A 83 15.20 -1.19 -9.60
N ALA A 84 15.34 -2.48 -9.92
CA ALA A 84 15.10 -3.58 -9.00
C ALA A 84 16.18 -3.74 -7.91
N ASN A 85 17.41 -3.29 -8.19
CA ASN A 85 18.52 -3.38 -7.24
C ASN A 85 18.49 -2.20 -6.27
N VAL A 86 18.13 -2.47 -5.01
CA VAL A 86 18.03 -1.46 -3.95
C VAL A 86 19.11 -1.71 -2.90
N ALA A 87 19.95 -0.72 -2.64
CA ALA A 87 20.89 -0.77 -1.54
C ALA A 87 20.16 -0.63 -0.21
N LEU A 88 20.30 -1.64 0.67
CA LEU A 88 19.70 -1.65 1.99
C LEU A 88 20.80 -1.59 3.05
N ASN A 89 20.62 -0.72 4.05
CA ASN A 89 21.49 -0.70 5.22
C ASN A 89 21.13 -1.89 6.13
N THR A 90 21.90 -2.97 6.02
CA THR A 90 21.69 -4.22 6.77
C THR A 90 21.91 -4.07 8.27
N ASN A 91 22.68 -3.07 8.73
CA ASN A 91 22.84 -2.80 10.15
C ASN A 91 21.51 -2.37 10.79
N ILE A 92 20.65 -1.66 10.06
CA ILE A 92 19.31 -1.31 10.55
C ILE A 92 18.48 -2.58 10.77
N ILE A 93 18.56 -3.53 9.84
CA ILE A 93 17.87 -4.82 9.95
C ILE A 93 18.38 -5.58 11.18
N HIS A 94 19.70 -5.66 11.36
CA HIS A 94 20.33 -6.37 12.46
C HIS A 94 19.99 -5.75 13.83
N TYR A 95 20.31 -4.48 14.05
CA TYR A 95 20.17 -3.85 15.37
C TYR A 95 18.72 -3.60 15.77
N LYS A 96 17.81 -3.41 14.80
CA LYS A 96 16.37 -3.35 15.08
C LYS A 96 15.70 -4.72 15.02
N GLN A 97 16.41 -5.80 14.73
CA GLN A 97 15.85 -7.15 14.62
C GLN A 97 14.63 -7.21 13.67
N LEU A 98 14.75 -6.57 12.50
CA LEU A 98 13.63 -6.46 11.56
C LEU A 98 13.37 -7.76 10.82
N LEU A 99 12.10 -8.08 10.62
CA LEU A 99 11.67 -9.09 9.65
C LEU A 99 11.38 -8.40 8.31
N VAL A 100 12.22 -8.64 7.31
CA VAL A 100 12.05 -8.10 5.95
C VAL A 100 11.59 -9.21 5.01
N THR A 101 10.44 -9.04 4.37
CA THR A 101 9.82 -10.06 3.51
C THR A 101 9.23 -9.44 2.25
N GLY A 102 9.07 -10.26 1.20
CA GLY A 102 8.31 -9.91 0.00
C GLY A 102 7.16 -10.88 -0.20
N THR A 103 6.10 -10.44 -0.89
CA THR A 103 4.97 -11.30 -1.27
C THR A 103 4.58 -11.06 -2.70
N THR A 104 4.15 -12.12 -3.38
CA THR A 104 3.55 -12.03 -4.71
C THR A 104 2.40 -13.01 -4.83
N ARG A 105 1.42 -12.66 -5.66
CA ARG A 105 0.18 -13.42 -5.89
C ARG A 105 -0.65 -13.59 -4.62
N SER A 106 -1.83 -14.20 -4.80
CA SER A 106 -2.70 -14.59 -3.71
C SER A 106 -3.15 -16.03 -3.92
N SER A 107 -3.30 -16.80 -2.84
CA SER A 107 -3.85 -18.15 -2.91
C SER A 107 -5.35 -18.13 -3.16
N LEU A 108 -5.91 -19.25 -3.62
CA LEU A 108 -7.36 -19.42 -3.75
C LEU A 108 -8.08 -19.24 -2.40
N SER A 109 -7.48 -19.68 -1.30
CA SER A 109 -8.04 -19.47 0.04
C SER A 109 -8.12 -17.99 0.40
N GLN A 110 -7.06 -17.21 0.12
CA GLN A 110 -7.08 -15.76 0.33
C GLN A 110 -8.14 -15.07 -0.53
N PHE A 111 -8.29 -15.47 -1.79
CA PHE A 111 -9.31 -14.93 -2.68
C PHE A 111 -10.73 -15.17 -2.14
N ARG A 112 -11.04 -16.40 -1.71
CA ARG A 112 -12.33 -16.76 -1.10
C ARG A 112 -12.61 -15.95 0.16
N THR A 113 -11.62 -15.78 1.02
CA THR A 113 -11.74 -14.93 2.22
C THR A 113 -12.07 -13.49 1.85
N THR A 114 -11.36 -12.90 0.88
CA THR A 114 -11.61 -11.54 0.43
C THR A 114 -13.03 -11.39 -0.14
N LEU A 115 -13.50 -12.34 -0.96
CA LEU A 115 -14.87 -12.33 -1.47
C LEU A 115 -15.90 -12.35 -0.35
N LYS A 116 -15.68 -13.17 0.68
CA LYS A 116 -16.55 -13.21 1.86
C LYS A 116 -16.59 -11.87 2.58
N LEU A 117 -15.43 -11.23 2.79
CA LEU A 117 -15.37 -9.91 3.42
C LEU A 117 -16.10 -8.83 2.62
N VAL A 118 -16.06 -8.91 1.29
CA VAL A 118 -16.81 -8.01 0.40
C VAL A 118 -18.31 -8.30 0.46
N ALA A 119 -18.71 -9.58 0.40
CA ALA A 119 -20.11 -9.99 0.46
C ALA A 119 -20.76 -9.63 1.81
N ASP A 120 -20.02 -9.76 2.91
CA ASP A 120 -20.44 -9.39 4.26
C ASP A 120 -20.45 -7.86 4.50
N GLY A 121 -20.05 -7.05 3.50
CA GLY A 121 -19.99 -5.59 3.59
C GLY A 121 -18.89 -5.06 4.51
N LEU A 122 -17.94 -5.92 4.94
CA LEU A 122 -16.82 -5.53 5.79
C LEU A 122 -15.73 -4.78 5.02
N ILE A 123 -15.65 -4.98 3.70
CA ILE A 123 -14.76 -4.25 2.79
C ILE A 123 -15.58 -3.69 1.62
N GLU A 124 -15.69 -2.37 1.57
CA GLU A 124 -16.29 -1.68 0.42
C GLU A 124 -15.23 -1.46 -0.68
N VAL A 125 -15.47 -2.02 -1.87
CA VAL A 125 -14.53 -1.97 -3.00
C VAL A 125 -15.05 -1.14 -4.18
N LYS A 126 -16.35 -0.80 -4.21
CA LYS A 126 -16.94 -0.09 -5.36
C LYS A 126 -16.32 1.30 -5.57
N ASP A 127 -15.90 1.93 -4.48
CA ASP A 127 -15.25 3.24 -4.50
C ASP A 127 -13.91 3.22 -5.26
N LEU A 128 -13.22 2.07 -5.31
CA LEU A 128 -11.95 1.94 -6.04
C LEU A 128 -12.11 2.19 -7.54
N ILE A 129 -13.31 1.93 -8.07
CA ILE A 129 -13.65 2.11 -9.49
C ILE A 129 -13.89 3.59 -9.76
N THR A 130 -12.89 4.25 -10.35
CA THR A 130 -12.91 5.68 -10.69
C THR A 130 -13.37 5.95 -12.12
N SER A 131 -13.31 4.94 -12.99
CA SER A 131 -13.72 5.06 -14.39
C SER A 131 -14.47 3.81 -14.83
N ARG A 132 -15.54 4.02 -15.59
CA ARG A 132 -16.39 2.98 -16.18
C ARG A 132 -16.56 3.30 -17.65
N SER A 133 -16.31 2.33 -18.51
CA SER A 133 -16.42 2.48 -19.96
C SER A 133 -16.98 1.22 -20.61
N THR A 134 -17.51 1.38 -21.81
CA THR A 134 -17.98 0.26 -22.62
C THR A 134 -16.82 -0.32 -23.44
N ILE A 135 -17.05 -1.48 -24.06
CA ILE A 135 -16.08 -2.07 -24.98
C ILE A 135 -15.79 -1.17 -26.20
N ALA A 136 -16.75 -0.33 -26.61
CA ALA A 136 -16.56 0.63 -27.71
C ALA A 136 -15.49 1.68 -27.40
N ASP A 137 -15.34 2.06 -26.12
CA ASP A 137 -14.42 3.10 -25.66
C ASP A 137 -13.06 2.53 -25.19
N ILE A 138 -12.74 1.30 -25.57
CA ILE A 138 -11.56 0.58 -25.06
C ILE A 138 -10.24 1.32 -25.32
N HIS A 139 -10.09 1.92 -26.51
CA HIS A 139 -8.88 2.66 -26.88
C HIS A 139 -8.68 3.90 -25.98
N THR A 140 -9.71 4.73 -25.85
CA THR A 140 -9.69 5.91 -24.98
C THR A 140 -9.46 5.52 -23.51
N THR A 141 -10.04 4.39 -23.09
CA THR A 141 -9.83 3.86 -21.74
C THR A 141 -8.37 3.49 -21.51
N PHE A 142 -7.72 2.79 -22.45
CA PHE A 142 -6.30 2.47 -22.35
C PHE A 142 -5.41 3.71 -22.39
N ASP A 143 -5.72 4.71 -23.22
CA ASP A 143 -4.98 5.97 -23.26
C ASP A 143 -5.06 6.73 -21.93
N ASN A 144 -6.23 6.72 -21.27
CA ASN A 144 -6.39 7.34 -19.97
C ASN A 144 -5.63 6.59 -18.87
N VAL A 145 -5.70 5.25 -18.86
CA VAL A 145 -4.99 4.42 -17.88
C VAL A 145 -3.47 4.53 -18.04
N SER A 146 -2.95 4.57 -19.26
CA SER A 146 -1.51 4.72 -19.52
C SER A 146 -0.96 6.08 -19.05
N LYS A 147 -1.80 7.13 -19.09
CA LYS A 147 -1.50 8.46 -18.52
C LYS A 147 -1.66 8.52 -17.00
N GLY A 148 -2.07 7.41 -16.35
CA GLY A 148 -2.29 7.34 -14.91
C GLY A 148 -3.55 8.07 -14.44
N LEU A 149 -4.54 8.26 -15.31
CA LEU A 149 -5.81 8.89 -14.96
C LEU A 149 -6.72 7.89 -14.25
N GLY A 150 -6.99 8.15 -12.97
CA GLY A 150 -7.85 7.31 -12.12
C GLY A 150 -7.09 6.26 -11.29
N LEU A 151 -7.84 5.48 -10.53
CA LEU A 151 -7.38 4.39 -9.67
C LEU A 151 -7.58 3.02 -10.33
N LYS A 152 -8.83 2.74 -10.71
CA LYS A 152 -9.26 1.51 -11.34
C LYS A 152 -10.30 1.85 -12.39
N SER A 153 -10.05 1.39 -13.62
CA SER A 153 -10.98 1.45 -14.73
C SER A 153 -11.60 0.08 -14.95
N THR A 154 -12.90 0.04 -15.23
CA THR A 154 -13.64 -1.18 -15.56
C THR A 154 -14.29 -1.05 -16.93
N ILE A 155 -14.18 -2.11 -17.74
CA ILE A 155 -14.79 -2.20 -19.07
C ILE A 155 -15.98 -3.16 -18.99
N TYR A 156 -17.13 -2.73 -19.52
CA TYR A 156 -18.34 -3.53 -19.61
C TYR A 156 -18.56 -4.01 -21.04
N PHE A 157 -19.07 -5.24 -21.19
CA PHE A 157 -19.29 -5.92 -22.47
C PHE A 157 -20.77 -5.85 -22.93
N GLU A 158 -21.52 -4.90 -22.40
CA GLU A 158 -22.92 -4.66 -22.78
C GLU A 158 -23.04 -4.10 -24.20
#